data_AF-A0A1E7LJH1-F1
#
_entry.id   AF-A0A1E7LJH1-F1
#
_cell.length_a   1.000
_cell.length_b   1.000
_cell.length_c   1.000
_cell.angle_alpha   90.00
_cell.angle_beta   90.00
_cell.angle_gamma   90.00
#
_symmetry.space_group_name_H-M   'P 1'
#
loop_
_entity.id
_entity.type
_entity.pdbx_description
1 polymer ?
#
loop_
_entity_poly.entity_id
_entity_poly.type
_entity_poly.pdbx_seq_one_letter_code
_entity_poly.pdbx_strand_id
1 'polypeptide(L)'
;MTDRTQYIAGLRQLATWLEENPSVRVSSDERFLVPLHTNSAVEEFAAKHSLPVVTDDEGNKSTQMQFGPITYYAYGYVDFAQHMAEDSERRARKWAEEQGLEIRQTEVTA
;
A
#
# COMPACT_ATOMS: atom_id res chain seq x y z
N MET A 1 -17.86 2.03 3.93
CA MET A 1 -17.56 2.73 2.67
C MET A 1 -17.38 4.21 2.97
N THR A 2 -16.20 4.61 3.42
CA THR A 2 -15.83 6.02 3.60
C THR A 2 -15.51 6.60 2.22
N ASP A 3 -16.60 7.03 1.58
CA ASP A 3 -16.78 8.12 0.62
C ASP A 3 -15.57 8.53 -0.26
N ARG A 4 -15.45 7.89 -1.43
CA ARG A 4 -14.59 8.34 -2.54
C ARG A 4 -14.68 9.85 -2.79
N THR A 5 -15.86 10.46 -2.57
CA THR A 5 -16.09 11.90 -2.73
C THR A 5 -15.30 12.71 -1.71
N GLN A 6 -15.30 12.31 -0.44
CA GLN A 6 -14.52 12.95 0.62
C GLN A 6 -13.02 12.83 0.35
N TYR A 7 -12.58 11.66 -0.12
CA TYR A 7 -11.16 11.46 -0.49
C TYR A 7 -10.75 12.40 -1.64
N ILE A 8 -11.55 12.48 -2.71
CA ILE A 8 -11.31 13.41 -3.82
C ILE A 8 -11.34 14.87 -3.34
N ALA A 9 -12.27 15.23 -2.44
CA ALA A 9 -12.34 16.57 -1.87
C ALA A 9 -11.07 16.93 -1.08
N GLY A 10 -10.56 16.00 -0.26
CA GLY A 10 -9.30 16.17 0.46
C GLY A 10 -8.10 16.36 -0.48
N LEU A 11 -8.00 15.56 -1.56
CA LEU A 11 -6.94 15.73 -2.56
C LEU A 11 -6.99 17.09 -3.25
N ARG A 12 -8.20 17.61 -3.54
CA ARG A 12 -8.38 18.95 -4.12
C ARG A 12 -7.97 20.04 -3.13
N GLN A 13 -8.36 19.91 -1.86
CA GLN A 13 -7.95 20.85 -0.82
C GLN A 13 -6.43 20.90 -0.66
N LEU A 14 -5.75 19.75 -0.68
CA LEU A 14 -4.29 19.70 -0.66
C LEU A 14 -3.67 20.40 -1.87
N ALA A 15 -4.20 20.17 -3.07
CA ALA A 15 -3.71 20.81 -4.28
C ALA A 15 -3.82 22.35 -4.19
N THR A 16 -4.98 22.88 -3.78
CA THR A 16 -5.17 24.32 -3.57
C THR A 16 -4.19 24.87 -2.53
N TRP A 17 -4.00 24.17 -1.41
CA TRP A 17 -3.05 24.61 -0.39
C TRP A 17 -1.60 24.64 -0.91
N LEU A 18 -1.18 23.67 -1.73
CA LEU A 18 0.15 23.66 -2.35
C LEU A 18 0.34 24.83 -3.33
N GLU A 19 -0.69 25.18 -4.10
CA GLU A 19 -0.67 26.36 -4.99
C GLU A 19 -0.52 27.66 -4.20
N GLU A 20 -1.18 27.78 -3.05
CA GLU A 20 -1.09 28.94 -2.16
C GLU A 20 0.23 29.01 -1.37
N ASN A 21 0.96 27.90 -1.25
CA ASN A 21 2.17 27.79 -0.43
C ASN A 21 3.38 27.23 -1.23
N PRO A 22 3.86 27.93 -2.28
CA PRO A 22 4.84 27.38 -3.23
C PRO A 22 6.25 27.15 -2.67
N SER A 23 6.56 27.69 -1.49
CA SER A 23 7.84 27.49 -0.81
C SER A 23 7.90 26.21 0.02
N VAL A 24 6.76 25.53 0.23
CA VAL A 24 6.71 24.27 0.94
C VAL A 24 7.40 23.19 0.12
N ARG A 25 8.29 22.43 0.76
CA ARG A 25 8.91 21.27 0.13
C ARG A 25 7.87 20.18 -0.05
N VAL A 26 7.63 19.80 -1.30
CA VAL A 26 6.90 18.58 -1.62
C VAL A 26 7.92 17.47 -1.77
N SER A 27 7.70 16.35 -1.09
CA SER A 27 8.57 15.18 -1.25
C SER A 27 8.44 14.64 -2.68
N SER A 28 9.52 14.72 -3.44
CA SER A 28 9.61 14.14 -4.80
C SER A 28 9.92 12.64 -4.77
N ASP A 29 10.41 12.16 -3.63
CA ASP A 29 10.94 10.80 -3.47
C ASP A 29 9.89 9.86 -2.86
N GLU A 30 8.82 10.43 -2.31
CA GLU A 30 7.70 9.68 -1.73
C GLU A 30 6.80 9.14 -2.83
N ARG A 31 6.81 7.81 -2.96
CA ARG A 31 5.87 7.08 -3.80
C ARG A 31 4.53 7.02 -3.09
N PHE A 32 3.45 7.36 -3.80
CA PHE A 32 2.11 7.05 -3.31
C PHE A 32 1.82 5.58 -3.57
N LEU A 33 1.75 4.80 -2.49
CA LEU A 33 1.42 3.37 -2.55
C LEU A 33 -0.08 3.19 -2.76
N VAL A 34 -0.43 2.38 -3.76
CA VAL A 34 -1.76 1.77 -3.84
C VAL A 34 -1.64 0.33 -3.43
N PRO A 35 -2.17 -0.04 -2.26
CA PRO A 35 -2.32 -1.44 -1.91
C PRO A 35 -3.40 -2.03 -2.80
N LEU A 36 -3.01 -2.62 -3.92
CA LEU A 36 -3.87 -3.48 -4.71
C LEU A 36 -3.68 -4.86 -4.12
N HIS A 37 -4.66 -5.37 -3.36
CA HIS A 37 -4.44 -6.55 -2.54
C HIS A 37 -3.96 -7.77 -3.35
N THR A 38 -4.33 -7.87 -4.64
CA THR A 38 -3.97 -9.01 -5.49
C THR A 38 -3.15 -8.59 -6.70
N ASN A 39 -2.30 -9.51 -7.17
CA ASN A 39 -1.62 -9.42 -8.45
C ASN A 39 -2.57 -9.12 -9.63
N SER A 40 -3.77 -9.71 -9.64
CA SER A 40 -4.76 -9.46 -10.69
C SER A 40 -5.23 -8.01 -10.74
N ALA A 41 -5.41 -7.36 -9.59
CA ALA A 41 -5.80 -5.96 -9.54
C ALA A 41 -4.70 -5.04 -10.11
N VAL A 42 -3.42 -5.40 -9.91
CA VAL A 42 -2.28 -4.71 -10.54
C VAL A 42 -2.31 -4.85 -12.05
N GLU A 43 -2.60 -6.04 -12.57
CA GLU A 43 -2.70 -6.28 -14.02
C GLU A 43 -3.86 -5.52 -14.66
N GLU A 44 -5.03 -5.50 -14.03
CA GLU A 44 -6.19 -4.73 -14.49
C GLU A 44 -5.88 -3.22 -14.52
N PHE A 45 -5.25 -2.71 -13.47
CA PHE A 45 -4.81 -1.31 -13.41
C PHE A 45 -3.79 -1.00 -14.52
N ALA A 46 -2.77 -1.86 -14.68
CA ALA A 46 -1.74 -1.69 -15.69
C ALA A 46 -2.32 -1.70 -17.11
N ALA A 47 -3.21 -2.65 -17.42
CA ALA A 47 -3.87 -2.75 -18.71
C ALA A 47 -4.71 -1.51 -19.04
N LYS A 48 -5.49 -1.02 -18.06
CA LYS A 48 -6.31 0.18 -18.22
C LYS A 48 -5.49 1.44 -18.54
N HIS A 49 -4.27 1.51 -18.01
CA HIS A 49 -3.39 2.67 -18.14
C HIS A 49 -2.23 2.46 -19.14
N SER A 50 -2.20 1.33 -19.85
CA SER A 50 -1.12 0.96 -20.79
C SER A 50 0.27 0.99 -20.15
N LEU A 51 0.38 0.47 -18.92
CA LEU A 51 1.61 0.45 -18.13
C LEU A 51 2.25 -0.95 -18.13
N PRO A 52 3.59 -1.04 -18.02
CA PRO A 52 4.26 -2.32 -17.83
C PRO A 52 4.02 -2.87 -16.42
N VAL A 53 4.01 -4.19 -16.30
CA VAL A 53 3.98 -4.89 -15.00
C VAL A 53 5.34 -5.52 -14.73
N VAL A 54 5.87 -5.31 -13.53
CA VAL A 54 7.09 -5.93 -13.02
C VAL A 54 6.70 -7.01 -12.02
N THR A 55 7.36 -8.16 -12.07
CA THR A 55 7.21 -9.24 -11.08
C THR A 55 8.52 -9.37 -10.32
N ASP A 56 8.46 -9.41 -8.99
CA ASP A 56 9.64 -9.62 -8.15
C ASP A 56 9.95 -11.11 -7.92
N ASP A 57 11.01 -11.39 -7.15
CA ASP A 57 11.46 -12.75 -6.86
C ASP A 57 10.45 -13.57 -6.04
N GLU A 58 9.53 -12.90 -5.34
CA GLU A 58 8.45 -13.53 -4.58
C GLU A 58 7.18 -13.76 -5.43
N GLY A 59 7.19 -13.30 -6.69
CA GLY A 59 6.07 -13.39 -7.62
C GLY A 59 5.04 -12.26 -7.47
N ASN A 60 5.29 -11.28 -6.60
CA ASN A 60 4.41 -10.13 -6.41
C ASN A 60 4.52 -9.20 -7.61
N LYS A 61 3.40 -8.55 -7.97
CA LYS A 61 3.33 -7.70 -9.16
C LYS A 61 3.26 -6.24 -8.77
N SER A 62 3.92 -5.42 -9.58
CA SER A 62 3.87 -3.98 -9.43
C SER A 62 3.82 -3.25 -10.76
N THR A 63 3.31 -2.03 -10.73
CA THR A 63 3.38 -1.10 -11.85
C THR A 63 3.49 0.33 -11.35
N GLN A 64 4.01 1.21 -12.19
CA GLN A 64 4.26 2.61 -11.85
C GLN A 64 3.54 3.52 -12.83
N MET A 65 2.81 4.50 -12.30
CA MET A 65 2.21 5.58 -13.06
C MET A 65 2.79 6.92 -12.59
N GLN A 66 3.20 7.75 -13.52
CA GLN A 66 3.81 9.05 -13.21
C GLN A 66 2.77 10.18 -13.30
N PHE A 67 2.72 11.03 -12.28
CA PHE A 67 1.94 12.27 -12.25
C PHE A 67 2.86 13.45 -11.95
N GLY A 68 3.39 14.10 -12.99
CA GLY A 68 4.44 15.11 -12.81
C GLY A 68 5.69 14.49 -12.16
N PRO A 69 6.23 15.03 -11.05
CA PRO A 69 7.34 14.40 -10.33
C PRO A 69 6.90 13.23 -9.43
N ILE A 70 5.59 13.01 -9.24
CA ILE A 70 5.07 12.02 -8.29
C ILE A 70 4.96 10.65 -8.96
N THR A 71 5.55 9.63 -8.34
CA THR A 71 5.38 8.24 -8.74
C THR A 71 4.28 7.56 -7.94
N TYR A 72 3.28 7.05 -8.64
CA TYR A 72 2.20 6.23 -8.10
C TYR A 72 2.57 4.76 -8.28
N TYR A 73 2.83 4.06 -7.17
CA TYR A 73 3.29 2.67 -7.17
C TYR A 73 2.15 1.75 -6.76
N ALA A 74 1.58 1.05 -7.73
CA ALA A 74 0.59 0.02 -7.50
C ALA A 74 1.31 -1.32 -7.26
N TYR A 75 1.00 -1.96 -6.15
CA TYR A 75 1.65 -3.20 -5.72
C TYR A 75 0.61 -4.19 -5.25
N GLY A 76 0.80 -5.46 -5.62
CA GLY A 76 -0.07 -6.55 -5.22
C GLY A 76 0.67 -7.84 -4.97
N TYR A 77 0.01 -8.71 -4.22
CA TYR A 77 0.62 -9.90 -3.64
C TYR A 77 0.16 -11.16 -4.38
N VAL A 78 1.03 -12.17 -4.37
CA VAL A 78 0.66 -13.55 -4.77
C VAL A 78 -0.40 -14.11 -3.83
N ASP A 79 -0.15 -14.01 -2.53
CA ASP A 79 -1.09 -14.39 -1.47
C ASP A 79 -1.18 -13.29 -0.41
N PHE A 80 -2.19 -12.43 -0.57
CA PHE A 80 -2.45 -11.36 0.38
C PHE A 80 -2.90 -11.86 1.75
N ALA A 81 -3.64 -12.98 1.79
CA ALA A 81 -4.15 -13.51 3.04
C ALA A 81 -3.01 -14.05 3.89
N GLN A 82 -2.08 -14.77 3.27
CA GLN A 82 -0.84 -15.19 3.92
C GLN A 82 -0.02 -14.00 4.40
N HIS A 83 0.20 -12.99 3.54
CA HIS A 83 0.95 -11.79 3.93
C HIS A 83 0.31 -11.08 5.15
N MET A 84 -1.02 -10.95 5.17
CA MET A 84 -1.75 -10.36 6.30
C MET A 84 -1.67 -11.22 7.57
N ALA A 85 -1.66 -12.55 7.45
CA ALA A 85 -1.47 -13.45 8.59
C ALA A 85 -0.06 -13.29 9.19
N GLU A 86 0.96 -13.22 8.34
CA GLU A 86 2.35 -13.00 8.74
C GLU A 86 2.54 -11.61 9.38
N ASP A 87 1.95 -10.55 8.81
CA ASP A 87 1.99 -9.21 9.41
C ASP A 87 1.28 -9.18 10.76
N SER A 88 0.13 -9.85 10.88
CA SER A 88 -0.63 -9.93 12.14
C SER A 88 0.16 -10.66 13.22
N GLU A 89 0.77 -11.79 12.88
CA GLU A 89 1.64 -12.55 13.79
C GLU A 89 2.84 -11.69 14.25
N ARG A 90 3.51 -11.01 13.31
CA ARG A 90 4.62 -10.11 13.61
C ARG A 90 4.20 -8.98 14.56
N ARG A 91 3.05 -8.35 14.32
CA ARG A 91 2.51 -7.31 15.19
C ARG A 91 2.15 -7.85 16.57
N ALA A 92 1.54 -9.03 16.63
CA ALA A 92 1.21 -9.69 17.89
C ALA A 92 2.47 -9.95 18.72
N ARG A 93 3.53 -10.49 18.10
CA ARG A 93 4.83 -10.72 18.75
C ARG A 93 5.46 -9.44 19.26
N LYS A 94 5.49 -8.39 18.43
CA LYS A 94 6.02 -7.09 18.82
C LYS A 94 5.26 -6.49 20.01
N TRP A 95 3.93 -6.55 19.97
CA TRP A 95 3.10 -6.08 21.08
C TRP A 95 3.36 -6.88 22.35
N ALA A 96 3.45 -8.21 22.27
CA ALA A 96 3.72 -9.07 23.42
C ALA A 96 5.08 -8.72 24.06
N GLU A 97 6.13 -8.55 23.25
CA GLU A 97 7.43 -8.08 23.71
C GLU A 97 7.34 -6.73 24.44
N GLU A 98 6.63 -5.75 23.85
CA GLU A 98 6.40 -4.44 24.47
C GLU A 98 5.63 -4.51 25.79
N GLN A 99 4.83 -5.56 26.00
CA GLN A 99 4.09 -5.80 27.25
C GLN A 99 4.82 -6.77 28.22
N GLY A 100 6.01 -7.26 27.87
CA GLY A 100 6.72 -8.27 28.66
C GLY A 100 6.00 -9.63 28.70
N LEU A 101 5.23 -9.95 27.67
CA LEU A 101 4.49 -11.20 27.50
C LEU A 101 5.18 -12.12 26.49
N GLU A 102 4.97 -13.43 26.64
CA GLU A 102 5.51 -14.46 25.73
C GLU A 102 4.36 -15.13 24.96
N ILE A 103 4.42 -15.11 23.62
CA ILE A 103 3.47 -15.86 22.77
C ILE A 103 3.95 -17.30 22.65
N ARG A 104 3.09 -18.24 23.04
CA ARG A 104 3.33 -19.68 22.92
C ARG A 104 2.33 -20.31 21.94
N GLN A 105 2.80 -21.24 21.11
CA GLN A 105 1.89 -22.07 20.32
C GLN A 105 1.09 -22.96 21.26
N THR A 106 -0.22 -23.02 21.05
CA THR A 106 -1.08 -24.01 21.70
C THR A 106 -1.22 -25.20 20.77
N GLU A 107 -1.39 -26.40 21.33
CA GLU A 107 -1.83 -27.54 20.53
C GLU A 107 -3.28 -27.30 20.08
N VAL A 108 -3.55 -27.51 18.79
CA VAL A 108 -4.93 -27.53 18.26
C VAL A 108 -5.52 -28.87 18.67
N THR A 109 -6.35 -28.90 19.71
CA THR A 109 -7.21 -30.07 19.98
C THR A 109 -8.25 -30.16 18.87
N ALA A 110 -8.11 -31.20 18.04
CA ALA A 110 -9.04 -31.57 16.98
C ALA A 110 -10.42 -31.97 17.51
#